data_AF-A0A1U7DP16-F1
#
_entry.id   AF-A0A1U7DP16-F1
#
_cell.length_a   1.000
_cell.length_b   1.000
_cell.length_c   1.000
_cell.angle_alpha   90.00
_cell.angle_beta   90.00
_cell.angle_gamma   90.00
#
_symmetry.space_group_name_H-M   'P 1'
#
loop_
_entity.id
_entity.type
_entity.pdbx_description
1 polymer ?
#
loop_
_entity_poly.entity_id
_entity_poly.type
_entity_poly.pdbx_seq_one_letter_code
_entity_poly.pdbx_strand_id
1 'polypeptide(L)'
;MKKRILFAILTSILIVSCQKKIDGSTEESMKKSIEEINESLDESKKEEFQESMQLMMFNGLELADLMKEDGAENMANDFKTRVDGMTAEDIIEEGKKIKKQIEQKKKEQAKSEILELYSARENAEKDKQMLSKFEVKRSRFYIRKSGTYYITKEPIIELTVKNGTDQAVSRAYFTGTLASPERTIPWIKDDFNYEISGGLEPGEEVTWYLAPNMFSDWGEVDAPKDAILTVEVTQLDGANGDELYSTNNFGEDEQERLEELLKSYPEFAK
;
A
#
# COMPACT_ATOMS: atom_id res chain seq x y z
N MET A 1 75.47 17.72 51.35
CA MET A 1 76.07 16.78 50.37
C MET A 1 75.03 16.35 49.34
N LYS A 2 75.26 16.72 48.08
CA LYS A 2 75.00 15.99 46.82
C LYS A 2 73.64 15.26 46.58
N LYS A 3 72.99 15.72 45.49
CA LYS A 3 72.48 14.95 44.32
C LYS A 3 71.18 14.14 44.58
N ARG A 4 70.19 14.05 43.69
CA ARG A 4 70.07 14.41 42.27
C ARG A 4 68.56 14.45 41.92
N ILE A 5 68.27 15.35 40.99
CA ILE A 5 67.07 15.52 40.17
C ILE A 5 66.54 14.18 39.62
N LEU A 6 65.22 13.99 39.59
CA LEU A 6 64.52 13.45 38.41
C LEU A 6 63.08 13.98 38.38
N PHE A 7 62.88 15.01 37.57
CA PHE A 7 61.57 15.56 37.20
C PHE A 7 61.06 14.68 36.05
N ALA A 8 60.12 13.78 36.32
CA ALA A 8 59.46 13.00 35.28
C ALA A 8 58.35 13.87 34.68
N ILE A 9 58.69 14.57 33.60
CA ILE A 9 57.74 15.29 32.74
C ILE A 9 56.88 14.21 32.07
N LEU A 10 55.64 14.07 32.53
CA LEU A 10 54.59 13.30 31.87
C LEU A 10 54.15 14.12 30.64
N THR A 11 54.84 13.93 29.53
CA THR A 11 54.49 14.52 28.24
C THR A 11 53.22 13.82 27.73
N SER A 12 52.06 14.31 28.18
CA SER A 12 50.79 14.05 27.51
C SER A 12 50.86 14.71 26.14
N ILE A 13 51.25 13.93 25.14
CA ILE A 13 51.16 14.28 23.72
C ILE A 13 49.69 14.54 23.45
N LEU A 14 49.33 15.82 23.37
CA LEU A 14 48.11 16.28 22.72
C LEU A 14 48.24 15.85 21.27
N ILE A 15 47.67 14.69 20.93
CA ILE A 15 47.42 14.32 19.55
C ILE A 15 46.29 15.26 19.09
N VAL A 16 46.64 16.51 18.75
CA VAL A 16 45.82 17.31 17.84
C VAL A 16 46.00 16.63 16.48
N SER A 17 45.32 15.51 16.30
CA SER A 17 45.01 15.01 14.97
C SER A 17 44.25 16.14 14.32
N CYS A 18 44.89 16.85 13.40
CA CYS A 18 44.20 17.77 12.52
C CYS A 18 43.33 16.88 11.63
N GLN A 19 42.13 16.52 12.13
CA GLN A 19 41.18 15.74 11.36
C GLN A 19 40.87 16.52 10.09
N LYS A 20 40.98 15.85 8.94
CA LYS A 20 40.64 16.45 7.66
C LYS A 20 39.16 16.86 7.70
N LYS A 21 38.88 18.05 7.16
CA LYS A 21 37.55 18.65 7.11
C LYS A 21 37.17 18.89 5.67
N ILE A 22 35.88 18.82 5.38
CA ILE A 22 35.36 19.24 4.08
C ILE A 22 35.59 20.74 3.94
N ASP A 23 36.18 21.15 2.82
CA ASP A 23 36.40 22.54 2.44
C ASP A 23 35.33 22.97 1.44
N GLY A 24 34.24 23.50 1.95
CA GLY A 24 33.12 24.02 1.17
C GLY A 24 33.36 25.43 0.63
N SER A 25 34.58 25.97 0.58
CA SER A 25 34.82 27.32 0.03
C SER A 25 34.50 27.41 -1.48
N THR A 26 34.90 26.39 -2.25
CA THR A 26 34.62 26.25 -3.68
C THR A 26 34.21 24.81 -4.00
N GLU A 27 33.56 24.57 -5.14
CA GLU A 27 33.24 23.20 -5.56
C GLU A 27 34.50 22.33 -5.72
N GLU A 28 35.58 22.91 -6.25
CA GLU A 28 36.85 22.21 -6.45
C GLU A 28 37.52 21.88 -5.11
N SER A 29 37.52 22.82 -4.16
CA SER A 29 38.00 22.58 -2.78
C SER A 29 37.20 21.48 -2.09
N MET A 30 35.88 21.47 -2.27
CA MET A 30 34.98 20.51 -1.63
C MET A 30 35.22 19.12 -2.18
N LYS A 31 35.27 18.97 -3.51
CA LYS A 31 35.57 17.70 -4.16
C LYS A 31 36.91 17.12 -3.70
N LYS A 32 37.95 17.95 -3.69
CA LYS A 32 39.30 17.53 -3.29
C LYS A 32 39.36 17.12 -1.83
N SER A 33 38.78 17.90 -0.92
CA SER A 33 38.78 17.58 0.50
C SER A 33 37.98 16.31 0.82
N ILE A 34 36.85 16.08 0.14
CA ILE A 34 36.08 14.83 0.24
C ILE A 34 36.91 13.64 -0.24
N GLU A 35 37.59 13.75 -1.39
CA GLU A 35 38.47 12.69 -1.91
C GLU A 35 39.60 12.36 -0.93
N GLU A 36 40.27 13.37 -0.38
CA GLU A 36 41.34 13.21 0.60
C GLU A 36 40.85 12.60 1.93
N ILE A 37 39.62 12.91 2.36
CA ILE A 37 38.98 12.28 3.51
C ILE A 37 38.71 10.80 3.18
N ASN A 38 38.07 10.54 2.06
CA ASN A 38 37.65 9.21 1.61
C ASN A 38 38.84 8.24 1.42
N GLU A 39 40.00 8.72 0.97
CA GLU A 39 41.25 7.95 0.89
C GLU A 39 41.90 7.67 2.25
N SER A 40 41.59 8.48 3.26
CA SER A 40 42.15 8.33 4.61
C SER A 40 41.35 7.40 5.53
N LEU A 41 40.16 6.98 5.11
CA LEU A 41 39.28 6.09 5.85
C LEU A 41 39.56 4.62 5.50
N ASP A 42 39.32 3.73 6.46
CA ASP A 42 39.19 2.29 6.19
C ASP A 42 37.89 1.99 5.42
N GLU A 43 37.81 0.81 4.80
CA GLU A 43 36.70 0.44 3.92
C GLU A 43 35.33 0.54 4.60
N SER A 44 35.22 0.16 5.88
CA SER A 44 33.96 0.23 6.62
C SER A 44 33.55 1.67 6.90
N LYS A 45 34.48 2.52 7.37
CA LYS A 45 34.19 3.93 7.59
C LYS A 45 33.91 4.69 6.31
N LYS A 46 34.55 4.28 5.20
CA LYS A 46 34.35 4.86 3.88
C LYS A 46 32.92 4.66 3.40
N GLU A 47 32.38 3.45 3.55
CA GLU A 47 30.97 3.14 3.24
C GLU A 47 30.01 3.94 4.14
N GLU A 48 30.24 3.97 5.46
CA GLU A 48 29.42 4.76 6.40
C GLU A 48 29.44 6.25 6.06
N PHE A 49 30.60 6.80 5.69
CA PHE A 49 30.76 8.20 5.31
C PHE A 49 29.99 8.54 4.02
N GLN A 50 30.09 7.69 2.99
CA GLN A 50 29.38 7.88 1.73
C GLN A 50 27.86 7.76 1.88
N GLU A 51 27.38 6.74 2.60
CA GLU A 51 25.95 6.60 2.92
C GLU A 51 25.43 7.82 3.68
N SER A 52 26.20 8.32 4.66
CA SER A 52 25.83 9.47 5.47
C SER A 52 25.79 10.77 4.68
N MET A 53 26.76 11.02 3.79
CA MET A 53 26.72 12.16 2.86
C MET A 53 25.47 12.13 1.99
N GLN A 54 25.13 10.96 1.43
CA GLN A 54 23.93 10.79 0.62
C GLN A 54 22.67 11.08 1.44
N LEU A 55 22.56 10.53 2.65
CA LEU A 55 21.43 10.80 3.56
C LEU A 55 21.32 12.29 3.88
N MET A 56 22.42 12.97 4.17
CA MET A 56 22.43 14.42 4.46
C MET A 56 22.04 15.28 3.26
N MET A 57 22.39 14.86 2.06
CA MET A 57 22.02 15.52 0.80
C MET A 57 20.51 15.45 0.56
N PHE A 58 19.89 14.30 0.78
CA PHE A 58 18.45 14.10 0.55
C PHE A 58 17.56 14.47 1.75
N ASN A 59 18.12 14.51 2.97
CA ASN A 59 17.35 14.82 4.17
C ASN A 59 16.90 16.29 4.19
N GLY A 60 15.59 16.48 4.26
CA GLY A 60 14.94 17.79 4.26
C GLY A 60 14.62 18.34 2.87
N LEU A 61 14.75 17.54 1.81
CA LEU A 61 14.28 17.94 0.48
C LEU A 61 12.77 17.75 0.34
N GLU A 62 12.08 18.83 -0.04
CA GLU A 62 10.70 18.75 -0.51
C GLU A 62 10.70 18.62 -2.05
N LEU A 63 9.89 17.70 -2.58
CA LEU A 63 9.77 17.50 -4.02
C LEU A 63 9.34 18.79 -4.76
N ALA A 64 8.54 19.62 -4.09
CA ALA A 64 8.10 20.91 -4.62
C ALA A 64 9.27 21.89 -4.83
N ASP A 65 10.29 21.86 -3.97
CA ASP A 65 11.47 22.72 -4.09
C ASP A 65 12.39 22.28 -5.23
N LEU A 66 12.48 20.97 -5.49
CA LEU A 66 13.24 20.42 -6.61
C LEU A 66 12.65 20.76 -7.98
N MET A 67 11.34 20.99 -8.07
CA MET A 67 10.66 21.33 -9.33
C MET A 67 10.79 22.82 -9.72
N LYS A 68 11.42 23.65 -8.88
CA LYS A 68 11.70 25.06 -9.20
C LYS A 68 12.87 25.17 -10.18
N GLU A 69 12.91 26.25 -10.95
CA GLU A 69 13.94 26.51 -11.99
C GLU A 69 15.37 26.35 -11.44
N ASP A 70 15.62 26.86 -10.23
CA ASP A 70 16.92 26.79 -9.55
C ASP A 70 16.99 25.69 -8.46
N GLY A 71 16.05 24.75 -8.43
CA GLY A 71 15.90 23.78 -7.33
C GLY A 71 17.15 22.93 -7.08
N ALA A 72 17.78 22.45 -8.16
CA ALA A 72 18.99 21.64 -8.08
C ALA A 72 20.22 22.45 -7.62
N GLU A 73 20.36 23.69 -8.07
CA GLU A 73 21.46 24.57 -7.69
C GLU A 73 21.35 25.00 -6.22
N ASN A 74 20.14 25.36 -5.78
CA ASN A 74 19.87 25.69 -4.38
C ASN A 74 20.18 24.50 -3.45
N MET A 75 19.75 23.30 -3.83
CA MET A 75 20.06 22.08 -3.08
C MET A 75 21.58 21.83 -2.96
N ALA A 76 22.33 21.99 -4.06
CA ALA A 76 23.78 21.82 -4.05
C ALA A 76 24.47 22.85 -3.14
N ASN A 77 24.03 24.12 -3.20
CA ASN A 77 24.54 25.20 -2.36
C ASN A 77 24.22 25.00 -0.87
N ASP A 78 22.99 24.56 -0.55
CA ASP A 78 22.57 24.24 0.81
C ASP A 78 23.36 23.07 1.39
N PHE A 79 23.56 22.01 0.61
CA PHE A 79 24.36 20.88 1.01
C PHE A 79 25.82 21.29 1.27
N LYS A 80 26.44 22.02 0.32
CA LYS A 80 27.80 22.54 0.43
C LYS A 80 27.98 23.37 1.71
N THR A 81 27.04 24.25 2.03
CA THR A 81 27.08 25.09 3.23
C THR A 81 26.88 24.26 4.50
N ARG A 82 26.03 23.23 4.47
CA ARG A 82 25.74 22.34 5.60
C ARG A 82 26.95 21.49 5.99
N VAL A 83 27.76 21.05 5.02
CA VAL A 83 28.90 20.14 5.27
C VAL A 83 30.25 20.83 5.40
N ASP A 84 30.35 22.12 5.08
CA ASP A 84 31.59 22.88 5.22
C ASP A 84 32.13 22.82 6.66
N GLY A 85 33.42 22.49 6.80
CA GLY A 85 34.10 22.37 8.08
C GLY A 85 33.80 21.10 8.90
N MET A 86 32.91 20.22 8.42
CA MET A 86 32.63 18.92 9.04
C MET A 86 33.74 17.90 8.79
N THR A 87 34.02 17.07 9.78
CA THR A 87 34.90 15.89 9.66
C THR A 87 34.13 14.67 9.18
N ALA A 88 34.83 13.58 8.83
CA ALA A 88 34.19 12.30 8.51
C ALA A 88 33.33 11.79 9.67
N GLU A 89 33.82 11.90 10.91
CA GLU A 89 33.08 11.51 12.11
C GLU A 89 31.79 12.31 12.29
N ASP A 90 31.82 13.63 12.06
CA ASP A 90 30.63 14.48 12.16
C ASP A 90 29.56 14.08 11.14
N ILE A 91 29.98 13.84 9.89
CA ILE A 91 29.10 13.41 8.81
C ILE A 91 28.47 12.05 9.14
N ILE A 92 29.25 11.09 9.61
CA ILE A 92 28.76 9.77 10.01
C ILE A 92 27.76 9.88 11.18
N GLU A 93 28.03 10.73 12.17
CA GLU A 93 27.13 10.93 13.30
C GLU A 93 25.78 11.53 12.86
N GLU A 94 25.80 12.56 12.02
CA GLU A 94 24.59 13.15 11.46
C GLU A 94 23.83 12.18 10.56
N GLY A 95 24.52 11.41 9.72
CA GLY A 95 23.91 10.33 8.93
C GLY A 95 23.21 9.29 9.79
N LYS A 96 23.81 8.88 10.92
CA LYS A 96 23.20 7.96 11.89
C LYS A 96 21.93 8.55 12.53
N LYS A 97 21.92 9.84 12.86
CA LYS A 97 20.73 10.55 13.38
C LYS A 97 19.60 10.56 12.34
N ILE A 98 19.92 10.91 11.09
CA ILE A 98 18.98 10.93 9.98
C ILE A 98 18.39 9.54 9.74
N LYS A 99 19.25 8.52 9.63
CA LYS A 99 18.83 7.12 9.45
C LYS A 99 17.87 6.67 10.55
N LYS A 100 18.18 6.99 11.81
CA LYS A 100 17.29 6.68 12.94
C LYS A 100 15.93 7.39 12.83
N GLN A 101 15.91 8.65 12.40
CA GLN A 101 14.65 9.38 12.21
C GLN A 101 13.82 8.80 11.07
N ILE A 102 14.46 8.41 9.96
CA ILE A 102 13.80 7.75 8.82
C ILE A 102 13.17 6.43 9.28
N GLU A 103 13.93 5.58 9.96
CA GLU A 103 13.44 4.29 10.45
C GLU A 103 12.30 4.46 11.47
N GLN A 104 12.37 5.46 12.35
CA GLN A 104 11.28 5.77 13.27
C GLN A 104 10.00 6.19 12.53
N LYS A 105 10.11 7.07 11.52
CA LYS A 105 8.97 7.50 10.70
C LYS A 105 8.37 6.34 9.91
N LYS A 106 9.20 5.50 9.27
CA LYS A 106 8.75 4.30 8.57
C LYS A 106 7.98 3.36 9.50
N LYS A 107 8.50 3.14 10.70
CA LYS A 107 7.84 2.31 11.72
C LYS A 107 6.51 2.89 12.19
N GLU A 108 6.42 4.21 12.36
CA GLU A 108 5.16 4.90 12.71
C GLU A 108 4.12 4.78 11.61
N GLN A 109 4.52 4.96 10.34
CA GLN A 109 3.65 4.79 9.18
C GLN A 109 3.17 3.33 9.06
N ALA A 110 4.09 2.37 9.14
CA ALA A 110 3.76 0.94 9.11
C ALA A 110 2.80 0.56 10.26
N LYS A 111 2.98 1.13 11.45
CA LYS A 111 2.06 0.92 12.57
C LYS A 111 0.66 1.44 12.27
N SER A 112 0.52 2.64 11.68
CA SER A 112 -0.79 3.18 11.28
C SER A 112 -1.47 2.28 10.27
N GLU A 113 -0.73 1.89 9.22
CA GLU A 113 -1.22 1.04 8.14
C GLU A 113 -1.66 -0.35 8.67
N ILE A 114 -0.86 -0.99 9.54
CA ILE A 114 -1.23 -2.26 10.18
C ILE A 114 -2.52 -2.12 11.01
N LEU A 115 -2.70 -1.01 11.73
CA LEU A 115 -3.90 -0.78 12.52
C LEU A 115 -5.14 -0.60 11.64
N GLU A 116 -5.00 0.12 10.53
CA GLU A 116 -6.05 0.30 9.52
C GLU A 116 -6.42 -1.05 8.89
N LEU A 117 -5.43 -1.85 8.47
CA LEU A 117 -5.63 -3.20 7.91
C LEU A 117 -6.32 -4.15 8.90
N TYR A 118 -5.91 -4.13 10.18
CA TYR A 118 -6.62 -4.93 11.20
C TYR A 118 -8.07 -4.50 11.39
N SER A 119 -8.34 -3.19 11.36
CA SER A 119 -9.70 -2.67 11.46
C SER A 119 -10.53 -3.06 10.24
N ALA A 120 -9.95 -2.94 9.04
CA ALA A 120 -10.59 -3.33 7.79
C ALA A 120 -10.94 -4.82 7.80
N ARG A 121 -10.00 -5.69 8.22
CA ARG A 121 -10.25 -7.13 8.37
C ARG A 121 -11.40 -7.43 9.33
N GLU A 122 -11.40 -6.82 10.51
CA GLU A 122 -12.46 -7.04 11.51
C GLU A 122 -13.82 -6.55 11.00
N ASN A 123 -13.85 -5.41 10.30
CA ASN A 123 -15.06 -4.87 9.70
C ASN A 123 -15.55 -5.78 8.57
N ALA A 124 -14.67 -6.23 7.66
CA ALA A 124 -14.99 -7.17 6.59
C ALA A 124 -15.58 -8.49 7.14
N GLU A 125 -15.05 -9.00 8.25
CA GLU A 125 -15.59 -10.20 8.91
C GLU A 125 -17.01 -9.98 9.47
N LYS A 126 -17.27 -8.82 10.08
CA LYS A 126 -18.60 -8.45 10.57
C LYS A 126 -19.57 -8.21 9.42
N ASP A 127 -19.12 -7.51 8.39
CA ASP A 127 -19.91 -7.19 7.21
C ASP A 127 -20.25 -8.47 6.45
N LYS A 128 -19.33 -9.42 6.33
CA LYS A 128 -19.61 -10.75 5.77
C LYS A 128 -20.76 -11.46 6.50
N GLN A 129 -20.83 -11.33 7.83
CA GLN A 129 -21.96 -11.89 8.59
C GLN A 129 -23.27 -11.16 8.26
N MET A 130 -23.24 -9.84 8.08
CA MET A 130 -24.42 -9.07 7.70
C MET A 130 -24.87 -9.33 6.27
N LEU A 131 -23.93 -9.38 5.31
CA LEU A 131 -24.16 -9.75 3.92
C LEU A 131 -24.79 -11.14 3.81
N SER A 132 -24.40 -12.09 4.66
CA SER A 132 -25.00 -13.44 4.67
C SER A 132 -26.50 -13.45 5.00
N LYS A 133 -27.02 -12.39 5.62
CA LYS A 133 -28.46 -12.22 5.87
C LYS A 133 -29.21 -11.74 4.62
N PHE A 134 -28.52 -11.20 3.62
CA PHE A 134 -29.10 -10.91 2.31
C PHE A 134 -29.02 -12.18 1.46
N GLU A 135 -30.13 -12.90 1.42
CA GLU A 135 -30.15 -14.28 0.93
C GLU A 135 -30.43 -14.32 -0.57
N VAL A 136 -29.52 -14.90 -1.36
CA VAL A 136 -29.82 -15.31 -2.75
C VAL A 136 -30.54 -16.66 -2.71
N LYS A 137 -31.87 -16.65 -2.77
CA LYS A 137 -32.71 -17.86 -2.72
C LYS A 137 -32.64 -18.68 -4.00
N ARG A 138 -32.45 -18.02 -5.14
CA ARG A 138 -32.39 -18.66 -6.45
C ARG A 138 -31.50 -17.86 -7.38
N SER A 139 -30.63 -18.55 -8.10
CA SER A 139 -29.80 -17.99 -9.15
C SER A 139 -29.87 -18.88 -10.39
N ARG A 140 -30.14 -18.28 -11.55
CA ARG A 140 -30.13 -18.97 -12.84
C ARG A 140 -29.55 -18.09 -13.91
N PHE A 141 -28.81 -18.72 -14.82
CA PHE A 141 -28.35 -18.09 -16.04
C PHE A 141 -28.93 -18.83 -17.24
N TYR A 142 -29.47 -18.09 -18.20
CA TYR A 142 -29.91 -18.67 -19.46
C TYR A 142 -29.87 -17.63 -20.59
N ILE A 143 -29.68 -18.11 -21.81
CA ILE A 143 -29.75 -17.29 -23.01
C ILE A 143 -31.14 -17.44 -23.62
N ARG A 144 -31.90 -16.35 -23.63
CA ARG A 144 -33.15 -16.26 -24.39
C ARG A 144 -32.81 -15.93 -25.85
N LYS A 145 -33.41 -16.68 -26.77
CA LYS A 145 -33.33 -16.38 -28.21
C LYS A 145 -34.63 -15.70 -28.65
N SER A 146 -34.53 -14.57 -29.32
CA SER A 146 -35.64 -13.79 -29.85
C SER A 146 -35.42 -13.51 -31.35
N GLY A 147 -36.50 -13.29 -32.10
CA GLY A 147 -36.47 -12.94 -33.53
C GLY A 147 -36.67 -14.12 -34.50
N THR A 148 -37.30 -13.83 -35.65
CA THR A 148 -37.69 -14.82 -36.67
C THR A 148 -36.72 -14.88 -37.86
N TYR A 149 -36.12 -13.75 -38.22
CA TYR A 149 -35.20 -13.63 -39.38
C TYR A 149 -33.74 -13.40 -38.95
N TYR A 150 -33.56 -12.65 -37.85
CA TYR A 150 -32.28 -12.48 -37.15
C TYR A 150 -32.48 -12.96 -35.72
N ILE A 151 -31.66 -13.91 -35.27
CA ILE A 151 -31.72 -14.44 -33.90
C ILE A 151 -30.89 -13.52 -33.01
N THR A 152 -31.56 -12.77 -32.14
CA THR A 152 -30.93 -12.05 -31.04
C THR A 152 -30.80 -12.98 -29.83
N LYS A 153 -29.61 -12.98 -29.22
CA LYS A 153 -29.32 -13.69 -27.97
C LYS A 153 -29.34 -12.68 -26.83
N GLU A 154 -30.19 -12.94 -25.85
CA GLU A 154 -30.33 -12.12 -24.64
C GLU A 154 -29.86 -12.97 -23.45
N PRO A 155 -28.69 -12.69 -22.87
CA PRO A 155 -28.29 -13.32 -21.62
C PRO A 155 -29.21 -12.81 -20.50
N ILE A 156 -29.70 -13.72 -19.66
CA ILE A 156 -30.56 -13.41 -18.53
C ILE A 156 -30.01 -14.07 -17.28
N ILE A 157 -29.75 -13.24 -16.27
CA ILE A 157 -29.48 -13.63 -14.89
C ILE A 157 -30.79 -13.46 -14.11
N GLU A 158 -31.42 -14.58 -13.73
CA GLU A 158 -32.62 -14.58 -12.88
C GLU A 158 -32.19 -14.79 -11.42
N LEU A 159 -32.45 -13.81 -10.57
CA LEU A 159 -32.16 -13.85 -9.14
C LEU A 159 -33.44 -13.71 -8.34
N THR A 160 -33.64 -14.58 -7.36
CA THR A 160 -34.59 -14.33 -6.27
C THR A 160 -33.78 -14.03 -5.03
N VAL A 161 -33.96 -12.83 -4.46
CA VAL A 161 -33.24 -12.39 -3.28
C VAL A 161 -34.21 -12.00 -2.17
N LYS A 162 -33.76 -12.15 -0.93
CA LYS A 162 -34.48 -11.70 0.26
C LYS A 162 -33.59 -10.82 1.12
N ASN A 163 -34.07 -9.64 1.47
CA ASN A 163 -33.38 -8.80 2.45
C ASN A 163 -33.67 -9.32 3.86
N GLY A 164 -32.75 -10.10 4.43
CA GLY A 164 -32.82 -10.51 5.84
C GLY A 164 -32.08 -9.58 6.80
N THR A 165 -31.57 -8.44 6.32
CA THR A 165 -30.96 -7.41 7.17
C THR A 165 -32.05 -6.57 7.86
N ASP A 166 -31.63 -5.69 8.77
CA ASP A 166 -32.48 -4.72 9.46
C ASP A 166 -32.47 -3.33 8.79
N GLN A 167 -31.84 -3.21 7.62
CA GLN A 167 -31.72 -1.96 6.86
C GLN A 167 -32.38 -2.09 5.48
N ALA A 168 -32.92 -0.98 4.97
CA ALA A 168 -33.38 -0.92 3.59
C ALA A 168 -32.19 -0.86 2.62
N VAL A 169 -32.22 -1.68 1.57
CA VAL A 169 -31.13 -1.81 0.58
C VAL A 169 -31.54 -1.09 -0.70
N SER A 170 -30.72 -0.16 -1.18
CA SER A 170 -30.94 0.53 -2.46
C SER A 170 -30.18 -0.09 -3.62
N ARG A 171 -29.04 -0.72 -3.34
CA ARG A 171 -28.20 -1.38 -4.35
C ARG A 171 -27.49 -2.58 -3.75
N ALA A 172 -27.36 -3.63 -4.55
CA ALA A 172 -26.61 -4.82 -4.17
C ALA A 172 -25.56 -5.13 -5.23
N TYR A 173 -24.38 -5.52 -4.76
CA TYR A 173 -23.22 -5.91 -5.56
C TYR A 173 -22.96 -7.39 -5.38
N PHE A 174 -22.59 -8.03 -6.47
CA PHE A 174 -22.46 -9.47 -6.54
C PHE A 174 -21.25 -9.88 -7.36
N THR A 175 -20.68 -11.03 -7.00
CA THR A 175 -19.80 -11.81 -7.87
C THR A 175 -20.58 -13.03 -8.37
N GLY A 176 -20.79 -13.10 -9.67
CA GLY A 176 -21.41 -14.25 -10.34
C GLY A 176 -20.34 -15.23 -10.82
N THR A 177 -20.51 -16.53 -10.53
CA THR A 177 -19.66 -17.60 -11.07
C THR A 177 -20.52 -18.63 -11.76
N LEU A 178 -20.28 -18.85 -13.06
CA LEU A 178 -20.96 -19.86 -13.86
C LEU A 178 -20.01 -21.03 -14.11
N ALA A 179 -20.28 -22.19 -13.51
CA ALA A 179 -19.41 -23.36 -13.62
C ALA A 179 -20.20 -24.66 -13.80
N SER A 180 -19.65 -25.59 -14.58
CA SER A 180 -20.15 -26.98 -14.60
C SER A 180 -19.55 -27.75 -13.41
N PRO A 181 -20.28 -28.70 -12.79
CA PRO A 181 -19.84 -29.39 -11.56
C PRO A 181 -18.45 -30.04 -11.64
N GLU A 182 -18.07 -30.57 -12.81
CA GLU A 182 -16.81 -31.32 -13.01
C GLU A 182 -15.64 -30.45 -13.50
N ARG A 183 -15.78 -29.11 -13.49
CA ARG A 183 -14.74 -28.18 -13.95
C ARG A 183 -14.16 -27.36 -12.81
N THR A 184 -12.83 -27.30 -12.76
CA THR A 184 -12.10 -26.43 -11.82
C THR A 184 -12.06 -24.97 -12.28
N ILE A 185 -12.10 -24.74 -13.61
CA ILE A 185 -12.11 -23.39 -14.18
C ILE A 185 -13.55 -23.06 -14.62
N PRO A 186 -14.16 -22.00 -14.05
CA PRO A 186 -15.52 -21.58 -14.41
C PRO A 186 -15.57 -21.09 -15.86
N TRP A 187 -16.75 -21.08 -16.44
CA TRP A 187 -16.99 -20.51 -17.76
C TRP A 187 -16.88 -18.98 -17.73
N ILE A 188 -17.33 -18.38 -16.65
CA ILE A 188 -17.20 -16.95 -16.35
C ILE A 188 -17.25 -16.76 -14.84
N LYS A 189 -16.43 -15.83 -14.35
CA LYS A 189 -16.53 -15.24 -13.02
C LYS A 189 -16.43 -13.72 -13.22
N ASP A 190 -17.47 -13.00 -12.87
CA ASP A 190 -17.55 -11.56 -13.13
C ASP A 190 -18.46 -10.86 -12.11
N ASP A 191 -18.20 -9.57 -11.91
CA ASP A 191 -18.88 -8.75 -10.93
C ASP A 191 -20.01 -7.96 -11.60
N PHE A 192 -21.13 -7.84 -10.91
CA PHE A 192 -22.25 -7.04 -11.35
C PHE A 192 -22.99 -6.45 -10.15
N ASN A 193 -23.73 -5.37 -10.40
CA ASN A 193 -24.56 -4.76 -9.39
C ASN A 193 -25.97 -4.49 -9.93
N TYR A 194 -26.89 -4.29 -9.01
CA TYR A 194 -28.26 -3.92 -9.34
C TYR A 194 -28.78 -2.84 -8.40
N GLU A 195 -29.18 -1.72 -9.00
CA GLU A 195 -29.90 -0.66 -8.31
C GLU A 195 -31.40 -1.00 -8.25
N ILE A 196 -31.93 -1.04 -7.03
CA ILE A 196 -33.27 -1.49 -6.72
C ILE A 196 -34.17 -0.26 -6.69
N SER A 197 -35.02 -0.09 -7.70
CA SER A 197 -35.95 1.04 -7.74
C SER A 197 -36.92 1.00 -6.56
N GLY A 198 -36.86 2.02 -5.70
CA GLY A 198 -37.62 2.09 -4.45
C GLY A 198 -36.97 1.36 -3.27
N GLY A 199 -35.84 0.68 -3.48
CA GLY A 199 -35.15 -0.13 -2.48
C GLY A 199 -35.83 -1.49 -2.21
N LEU A 200 -35.23 -2.24 -1.30
CA LEU A 200 -35.76 -3.50 -0.78
C LEU A 200 -35.80 -3.42 0.76
N GLU A 201 -36.99 -3.43 1.34
CA GLU A 201 -37.17 -3.27 2.79
C GLU A 201 -36.81 -4.55 3.57
N PRO A 202 -36.53 -4.44 4.87
CA PRO A 202 -36.29 -5.61 5.73
C PRO A 202 -37.40 -6.66 5.65
N GLY A 203 -37.01 -7.89 5.35
CA GLY A 203 -37.88 -9.06 5.21
C GLY A 203 -38.48 -9.27 3.82
N GLU A 204 -38.36 -8.30 2.91
CA GLU A 204 -38.91 -8.40 1.56
C GLU A 204 -38.13 -9.38 0.67
N GLU A 205 -38.86 -10.03 -0.23
CA GLU A 205 -38.32 -10.96 -1.22
C GLU A 205 -38.78 -10.54 -2.61
N VAL A 206 -37.86 -10.53 -3.56
CA VAL A 206 -38.11 -10.08 -4.93
C VAL A 206 -37.36 -10.96 -5.93
N THR A 207 -37.92 -11.11 -7.13
CA THR A 207 -37.25 -11.75 -8.26
C THR A 207 -36.91 -10.73 -9.33
N TRP A 208 -35.64 -10.70 -9.73
CA TRP A 208 -35.11 -9.86 -10.79
C TRP A 208 -34.74 -10.69 -12.01
N TYR A 209 -34.94 -10.10 -13.18
CA TYR A 209 -34.49 -10.62 -14.47
C TYR A 209 -33.48 -9.63 -15.04
N LEU A 210 -32.23 -9.81 -14.64
CA LEU A 210 -31.13 -8.94 -15.04
C LEU A 210 -30.67 -9.35 -16.43
N ALA A 211 -30.67 -8.40 -17.36
CA ALA A 211 -30.12 -8.57 -18.70
C ALA A 211 -28.74 -7.90 -18.72
N PRO A 212 -27.65 -8.61 -18.38
CA PRO A 212 -26.31 -8.05 -18.52
C PRO A 212 -26.08 -7.62 -19.96
N ASN A 213 -25.17 -6.66 -20.16
CA ASN A 213 -24.88 -6.13 -21.49
C ASN A 213 -24.52 -7.29 -22.44
N MET A 214 -25.18 -7.38 -23.59
CA MET A 214 -24.92 -8.45 -24.58
C MET A 214 -23.51 -8.42 -25.15
N PHE A 215 -22.79 -7.30 -25.01
CA PHE A 215 -21.39 -7.14 -25.39
C PHE A 215 -20.42 -7.36 -24.22
N SER A 216 -20.91 -7.79 -23.05
CA SER A 216 -20.06 -8.25 -21.95
C SER A 216 -19.79 -9.74 -22.07
N ASP A 217 -18.85 -10.26 -21.26
CA ASP A 217 -18.52 -11.69 -21.19
C ASP A 217 -19.76 -12.56 -20.92
N TRP A 218 -20.77 -12.05 -20.21
CA TRP A 218 -22.05 -12.74 -20.00
C TRP A 218 -22.87 -12.96 -21.28
N GLY A 219 -22.72 -12.10 -22.29
CA GLY A 219 -23.36 -12.25 -23.59
C GLY A 219 -22.62 -13.20 -24.54
N GLU A 220 -21.31 -13.34 -24.33
CA GLU A 220 -20.43 -14.17 -25.15
C GLU A 220 -20.27 -15.60 -24.62
N VAL A 221 -20.50 -15.82 -23.32
CA VAL A 221 -20.30 -17.12 -22.68
C VAL A 221 -21.18 -18.21 -23.31
N ASP A 222 -20.55 -19.26 -23.83
CA ASP A 222 -21.21 -20.46 -24.36
C ASP A 222 -21.10 -21.60 -23.34
N ALA A 223 -21.91 -21.51 -22.29
CA ALA A 223 -21.95 -22.50 -21.22
C ALA A 223 -22.95 -23.65 -21.54
N PRO A 224 -22.62 -24.90 -21.19
CA PRO A 224 -23.53 -26.03 -21.32
C PRO A 224 -24.72 -25.92 -20.34
N LYS A 225 -25.77 -26.71 -20.59
CA LYS A 225 -27.02 -26.65 -19.80
C LYS A 225 -26.88 -27.10 -18.34
N ASP A 226 -25.82 -27.83 -18.02
CA ASP A 226 -25.48 -28.29 -16.68
C ASP A 226 -24.67 -27.25 -15.89
N ALA A 227 -24.29 -26.12 -16.51
CA ALA A 227 -23.62 -25.04 -15.81
C ALA A 227 -24.56 -24.41 -14.77
N ILE A 228 -24.03 -24.20 -13.57
CA ILE A 228 -24.73 -23.65 -12.43
C ILE A 228 -24.19 -22.26 -12.15
N LEU A 229 -25.09 -21.28 -12.06
CA LEU A 229 -24.75 -19.93 -11.60
C LEU A 229 -24.79 -19.90 -10.07
N THR A 230 -23.66 -19.65 -9.43
CA THR A 230 -23.57 -19.27 -8.02
C THR A 230 -23.35 -17.77 -7.93
N VAL A 231 -23.97 -17.13 -6.94
CA VAL A 231 -23.88 -15.69 -6.75
C VAL A 231 -23.52 -15.41 -5.29
N GLU A 232 -22.44 -14.66 -5.10
CA GLU A 232 -22.00 -14.17 -3.80
C GLU A 232 -22.33 -12.69 -3.70
N VAL A 233 -22.84 -12.25 -2.54
CA VAL A 233 -23.10 -10.83 -2.26
C VAL A 233 -21.84 -10.22 -1.68
N THR A 234 -21.30 -9.18 -2.31
CA THR A 234 -20.02 -8.58 -1.92
C THR A 234 -20.19 -7.23 -1.24
N GLN A 235 -21.28 -6.51 -1.53
CA GLN A 235 -21.60 -5.23 -0.92
C GLN A 235 -23.10 -4.91 -1.00
N LEU A 236 -23.60 -4.18 -0.01
CA LEU A 236 -24.95 -3.60 0.01
C LEU A 236 -24.87 -2.11 0.33
N ASP A 237 -25.61 -1.30 -0.41
CA ASP A 237 -25.76 0.12 -0.14
C ASP A 237 -27.16 0.41 0.44
N GLY A 238 -27.22 1.39 1.34
CA GLY A 238 -28.43 1.77 2.06
C GLY A 238 -29.32 2.71 1.26
N ALA A 239 -30.45 3.10 1.83
CA ALA A 239 -31.46 3.95 1.18
C ALA A 239 -30.93 5.30 0.66
N ASN A 240 -29.84 5.81 1.24
CA ASN A 240 -29.18 7.06 0.84
C ASN A 240 -28.01 6.85 -0.16
N GLY A 241 -27.70 5.61 -0.52
CA GLY A 241 -26.58 5.25 -1.39
C GLY A 241 -25.24 5.09 -0.68
N ASP A 242 -25.20 5.21 0.66
CA ASP A 242 -23.99 4.94 1.43
C ASP A 242 -23.78 3.42 1.58
N GLU A 243 -22.53 2.99 1.61
CA GLU A 243 -22.15 1.61 1.87
C GLU A 243 -22.62 1.18 3.28
N LEU A 244 -23.42 0.10 3.35
CA LEU A 244 -23.85 -0.48 4.62
C LEU A 244 -22.89 -1.58 5.08
N TYR A 245 -22.58 -2.50 4.17
CA TYR A 245 -21.73 -3.66 4.43
C TYR A 245 -20.92 -3.98 3.18
N SER A 246 -19.64 -4.28 3.34
CA SER A 246 -18.76 -4.59 2.22
C SER A 246 -17.65 -5.54 2.63
N THR A 247 -17.35 -6.51 1.76
CA THR A 247 -16.14 -7.32 1.86
C THR A 247 -15.04 -6.84 0.93
N ASN A 248 -15.29 -5.77 0.16
CA ASN A 248 -14.33 -5.23 -0.81
C ASN A 248 -13.22 -4.40 -0.13
N ASN A 249 -13.38 -4.10 1.16
CA ASN A 249 -12.42 -3.32 1.95
C ASN A 249 -11.26 -4.14 2.53
N PHE A 250 -11.28 -5.48 2.39
CA PHE A 250 -10.20 -6.36 2.84
C PHE A 250 -10.18 -7.67 2.03
N GLY A 251 -9.40 -7.69 0.95
CA GLY A 251 -9.22 -8.83 0.06
C GLY A 251 -7.85 -9.51 0.19
N GLU A 252 -7.41 -10.17 -0.89
CA GLU A 252 -6.11 -10.87 -0.95
C GLU A 252 -4.94 -9.88 -0.85
N ASP A 253 -5.04 -8.73 -1.52
CA ASP A 253 -3.99 -7.70 -1.55
C ASP A 253 -3.77 -7.09 -0.15
N GLU A 254 -4.85 -6.74 0.57
CA GLU A 254 -4.75 -6.20 1.94
C GLU A 254 -4.19 -7.25 2.92
N GLN A 255 -4.57 -8.52 2.74
CA GLN A 255 -4.06 -9.61 3.55
C GLN A 255 -2.56 -9.84 3.32
N GLU A 256 -2.12 -9.90 2.06
CA GLU A 256 -0.70 -10.00 1.71
C GLU A 256 0.09 -8.81 2.25
N ARG A 257 -0.45 -7.60 2.09
CA ARG A 257 0.17 -6.38 2.60
C ARG A 257 0.33 -6.40 4.12
N LEU A 258 -0.69 -6.84 4.85
CA LEU A 258 -0.62 -7.00 6.31
C LEU A 258 0.47 -8.01 6.69
N GLU A 259 0.55 -9.15 6.00
CA GLU A 259 1.57 -10.17 6.26
C GLU A 259 3.00 -9.67 6.00
N GLU A 260 3.23 -8.92 4.92
CA GLU A 260 4.53 -8.31 4.62
C GLU A 260 4.96 -7.29 5.67
N LEU A 261 4.03 -6.44 6.11
CA LEU A 261 4.28 -5.47 7.17
C LEU A 261 4.61 -6.17 8.49
N LEU A 262 3.91 -7.26 8.84
CA LEU A 262 4.18 -8.02 10.05
C LEU A 262 5.49 -8.81 9.99
N LYS A 263 5.95 -9.25 8.81
CA LYS A 263 7.30 -9.82 8.64
C LYS A 263 8.38 -8.77 8.92
N SER A 264 8.15 -7.53 8.51
CA SER A 264 9.09 -6.41 8.69
C SER A 264 9.05 -5.81 10.09
N TYR A 265 7.87 -5.82 10.72
CA TYR A 265 7.60 -5.23 12.04
C TYR A 265 6.84 -6.21 12.96
N PRO A 266 7.47 -7.35 13.35
CA PRO A 266 6.81 -8.42 14.10
C PRO A 266 6.29 -7.99 15.48
N GLU A 267 6.81 -6.91 16.05
CA GLU A 267 6.33 -6.33 17.31
C GLU A 267 4.88 -5.82 17.26
N PHE A 268 4.28 -5.70 16.07
CA PHE A 268 2.90 -5.26 15.87
C PHE A 268 1.91 -6.41 15.61
N ALA A 269 2.37 -7.66 15.61
CA ALA A 269 1.49 -8.82 15.46
C ALA A 269 0.53 -8.96 16.65
N LYS A 270 -0.76 -9.18 16.35
CA LYS A 270 -1.82 -9.51 17.33
C LYS A 270 -2.01 -11.00 17.48
#